data_AF-A0A8T4RUK8-F1
#
_entry.id   AF-A0A8T4RUK8-F1
#
_cell.length_a   1.000
_cell.length_b   1.000
_cell.length_c   1.000
_cell.angle_alpha   90.00
_cell.angle_beta   90.00
_cell.angle_gamma   90.00
#
_symmetry.space_group_name_H-M   'P 1'
#
loop_
_entity.id
_entity.type
_entity.pdbx_description
1 polymer ?
#
loop_
_entity_poly.entity_id
_entity_poly.type
_entity_poly.pdbx_seq_one_letter_code
_entity_poly.pdbx_strand_id
1 'polypeptide(L)'
;MKSFIERENEIFSILGSFNKAKLSYVLIGGYAVSAYMRRFSVDADVCIEKKDLKAFREVLKEKRYGLIKRMDLGNSYDGEFKCYTKKENLSVTVDLLINSVASRQTGGSISFSRIFENSKVMGIKGIEKEVKARIPAKEALIAMKIHSARMLMQGT
;
A
#
# COMPACT_ATOMS: atom_id res chain seq x y z
N MET A 1 -10.84 9.26 -19.10
CA MET A 1 -9.58 8.52 -19.40
C MET A 1 -8.35 9.27 -18.90
N LYS A 2 -8.15 10.55 -19.27
CA LYS A 2 -7.04 11.38 -18.75
C LYS A 2 -6.89 11.36 -17.22
N SER A 3 -7.99 11.50 -16.49
CA SER A 3 -7.98 11.50 -15.01
C SER A 3 -7.47 10.21 -14.36
N PHE A 4 -7.71 9.04 -14.98
CA PHE A 4 -7.20 7.77 -14.44
C PHE A 4 -5.69 7.61 -14.68
N ILE A 5 -5.21 8.09 -15.83
CA ILE A 5 -3.79 8.08 -16.18
C ILE A 5 -3.02 9.04 -15.26
N GLU A 6 -3.54 10.25 -15.03
CA GLU A 6 -2.95 11.22 -14.10
C GLU A 6 -2.81 10.63 -12.69
N ARG A 7 -3.86 9.95 -12.21
CA ARG A 7 -3.84 9.28 -10.90
C ARG A 7 -2.79 8.16 -10.83
N GLU A 8 -2.76 7.29 -11.82
CA GLU A 8 -1.76 6.20 -11.90
C GLU A 8 -0.34 6.76 -11.95
N ASN A 9 -0.12 7.81 -12.74
CA ASN A 9 1.17 8.46 -12.89
C ASN A 9 1.66 9.10 -11.59
N GLU A 10 0.77 9.68 -10.80
CA GLU A 10 1.10 10.24 -9.49
C GLU A 10 1.43 9.13 -8.48
N ILE A 11 0.70 8.00 -8.51
CA ILE A 11 1.00 6.82 -7.69
C ILE A 11 2.37 6.23 -8.05
N PHE A 12 2.67 6.11 -9.34
CA PHE A 12 3.96 5.59 -9.80
C PHE A 12 5.10 6.55 -9.46
N SER A 13 4.83 7.87 -9.48
CA SER A 13 5.77 8.91 -9.06
C SER A 13 6.15 8.79 -7.58
N ILE A 14 5.18 8.59 -6.68
CA ILE A 14 5.47 8.43 -5.24
C ILE A 14 6.18 7.11 -4.95
N LEU A 15 5.76 6.00 -5.56
CA LEU A 15 6.45 4.71 -5.44
C LEU A 15 7.90 4.78 -5.96
N GLY A 16 8.11 5.44 -7.11
CA GLY A 16 9.45 5.71 -7.62
C GLY A 16 10.30 6.56 -6.68
N SER A 17 9.67 7.46 -5.90
CA SER A 17 10.38 8.28 -4.91
C SER A 17 10.79 7.48 -3.68
N PHE A 18 9.96 6.53 -3.22
CA PHE A 18 10.35 5.56 -2.19
C PHE A 18 11.54 4.71 -2.64
N ASN A 19 11.53 4.25 -3.89
CA ASN A 19 12.66 3.50 -4.47
C ASN A 19 13.94 4.35 -4.53
N LYS A 20 13.85 5.60 -4.97
CA LYS A 20 15.00 6.52 -5.05
C LYS A 20 15.61 6.78 -3.67
N ALA A 21 14.77 6.90 -2.65
CA ALA A 21 15.16 7.02 -1.25
C ALA A 21 15.59 5.68 -0.60
N LYS A 22 15.59 4.58 -1.36
CA LYS A 22 15.95 3.22 -0.90
C LYS A 22 15.14 2.76 0.31
N LEU A 23 13.87 3.16 0.39
CA LEU A 23 13.00 2.78 1.50
C LEU A 23 12.55 1.33 1.37
N SER A 24 12.54 0.61 2.50
CA SER A 24 12.01 -0.75 2.58
C SER A 24 10.50 -0.72 2.76
N TYR A 25 9.76 -1.28 1.79
CA TYR A 25 8.32 -1.46 1.88
C TYR A 25 7.88 -2.69 1.09
N VAL A 26 6.63 -3.11 1.32
CA VAL A 26 5.91 -4.04 0.46
C VAL A 26 4.67 -3.35 -0.07
N LEU A 27 4.51 -3.26 -1.38
CA LEU A 27 3.29 -2.80 -2.01
C LEU A 27 2.23 -3.90 -1.90
N ILE A 28 1.06 -3.54 -1.41
CA ILE A 28 -0.09 -4.44 -1.26
C ILE A 28 -1.29 -3.86 -2.02
N GLY A 29 -2.50 -4.39 -1.78
CA GLY A 29 -3.71 -3.78 -2.34
C GLY A 29 -3.84 -3.91 -3.86
N GLY A 30 -4.48 -2.91 -4.49
CA GLY A 30 -4.83 -2.97 -5.92
C GLY A 30 -3.62 -2.94 -6.86
N TYR A 31 -2.62 -2.11 -6.58
CA TYR A 31 -1.41 -2.04 -7.42
C TYR A 31 -0.48 -3.23 -7.24
N ALA A 32 -0.48 -3.89 -6.08
CA ALA A 32 0.20 -5.18 -5.94
C ALA A 32 -0.39 -6.25 -6.85
N VAL A 33 -1.73 -6.32 -6.94
CA VAL A 33 -2.43 -7.22 -7.89
C VAL A 33 -2.09 -6.87 -9.33
N SER A 34 -1.89 -5.58 -9.63
CA SER A 34 -1.58 -5.07 -10.97
C SER A 34 -0.26 -5.59 -11.56
N ALA A 35 0.65 -6.10 -10.72
CA ALA A 35 1.87 -6.77 -11.18
C ALA A 35 1.62 -8.16 -11.77
N TYR A 36 0.48 -8.78 -11.45
CA TYR A 36 0.09 -10.10 -11.94
C TYR A 36 -1.06 -10.04 -12.94
N MET A 37 -1.99 -9.11 -12.76
CA MET A 37 -3.14 -8.89 -13.63
C MET A 37 -3.51 -7.42 -13.63
N ARG A 38 -3.50 -6.79 -14.81
CA ARG A 38 -3.67 -5.35 -14.96
C ARG A 38 -5.01 -4.86 -14.39
N ARG A 39 -4.96 -3.85 -13.53
CA ARG A 39 -6.12 -3.19 -12.92
C ARG A 39 -5.78 -1.74 -12.58
N PHE A 40 -6.79 -0.88 -12.51
CA PHE A 40 -6.65 0.46 -11.92
C PHE A 40 -7.01 0.44 -10.43
N SER A 41 -6.16 1.06 -9.60
CA SER A 41 -6.48 1.39 -8.21
C SER A 41 -6.49 2.90 -8.04
N VAL A 42 -7.06 3.37 -6.93
CA VAL A 42 -7.16 4.80 -6.63
C VAL A 42 -6.12 5.29 -5.62
N ASP A 43 -5.44 4.34 -5.00
CA ASP A 43 -4.67 4.42 -3.79
C ASP A 43 -3.39 3.59 -3.89
N ALA A 44 -2.37 3.98 -3.12
CA ALA A 44 -1.15 3.20 -2.96
C ALA A 44 -1.09 2.65 -1.53
N ASP A 45 -1.37 1.36 -1.37
CA ASP A 45 -1.27 0.66 -0.09
C ASP A 45 0.13 0.07 0.08
N VAL A 46 0.88 0.51 1.10
CA VAL A 46 2.21 -0.03 1.39
C VAL A 46 2.33 -0.45 2.85
N CYS A 47 2.95 -1.62 3.07
CA CYS A 47 3.32 -2.08 4.40
C CYS A 47 4.79 -1.74 4.68
N ILE A 48 5.08 -1.21 5.86
CA ILE A 48 6.42 -0.72 6.27
C ILE A 48 6.73 -1.10 7.72
N GLU A 49 8.01 -1.05 8.12
CA GLU A 49 8.39 -1.10 9.54
C GLU A 49 8.27 0.28 10.19
N LYS A 50 7.90 0.31 11.48
CA LYS A 50 7.78 1.55 12.27
C LYS A 50 9.07 2.36 12.33
N LYS A 51 10.23 1.69 12.33
CA LYS A 51 11.55 2.35 12.32
C LYS A 51 11.76 3.23 11.09
N ASP A 52 11.16 2.87 9.95
CA ASP A 52 11.34 3.59 8.68
C ASP A 52 10.31 4.71 8.49
N LEU A 53 9.28 4.79 9.34
CA LEU A 53 8.18 5.75 9.21
C LEU A 53 8.66 7.20 9.05
N LYS A 54 9.73 7.59 9.75
CA LYS A 54 10.27 8.95 9.66
C LYS A 54 10.72 9.27 8.23
N ALA A 55 11.43 8.35 7.58
CA ALA A 55 11.92 8.51 6.22
C ALA A 55 10.76 8.54 5.20
N PHE A 56 9.74 7.68 5.37
CA PHE A 56 8.51 7.74 4.55
C PHE A 56 7.82 9.11 4.67
N ARG A 57 7.72 9.65 5.89
CA ARG A 57 7.11 10.97 6.14
C ARG A 57 7.86 12.11 5.44
N GLU A 58 9.18 12.05 5.40
CA GLU A 58 10.01 13.05 4.72
C GLU A 58 9.72 13.05 3.22
N VAL A 59 9.76 11.88 2.57
CA VAL A 59 9.43 11.75 1.13
C VAL A 59 7.99 12.19 0.83
N LEU A 60 7.03 11.79 1.65
CA LEU A 60 5.63 12.19 1.50
C LEU A 60 5.46 13.72 1.62
N LYS A 61 6.14 14.35 2.59
CA LYS A 61 6.10 15.80 2.78
C LYS A 61 6.71 16.53 1.59
N GLU A 62 7.86 16.09 1.08
CA GLU A 62 8.48 16.65 -0.13
C GLU A 62 7.55 16.58 -1.35
N LYS A 63 6.76 15.50 -1.44
CA LYS A 63 5.74 15.29 -2.49
C LYS A 63 4.38 15.94 -2.19
N ARG A 64 4.30 16.77 -1.14
CA ARG A 64 3.09 17.52 -0.74
C ARG A 64 1.91 16.63 -0.31
N TYR A 65 2.19 15.43 0.18
CA TYR A 65 1.19 14.57 0.82
C TYR A 65 0.99 14.99 2.29
N GLY A 66 -0.26 15.29 2.66
CA GLY A 66 -0.66 15.62 4.02
C GLY A 66 -1.33 14.44 4.72
N LEU A 67 -1.06 14.25 6.02
CA LEU A 67 -1.72 13.23 6.83
C LEU A 67 -3.20 13.60 7.03
N ILE A 68 -4.11 12.66 6.77
CA ILE A 68 -5.56 12.87 6.95
C ILE A 68 -6.20 11.89 7.93
N LYS A 69 -5.57 10.73 8.17
CA LYS A 69 -6.08 9.74 9.11
C LYS A 69 -4.94 9.00 9.78
N ARG A 70 -5.08 8.76 11.08
CA ARG A 70 -4.25 7.88 11.89
C ARG A 70 -5.15 6.93 12.67
N MET A 71 -4.72 5.69 12.82
CA MET A 71 -5.40 4.72 13.66
C MET A 71 -4.38 3.74 14.22
N ASP A 72 -4.40 3.52 15.53
CA ASP A 72 -3.66 2.42 16.13
C ASP A 72 -4.51 1.16 16.03
N LEU A 73 -3.92 0.05 15.57
CA LEU A 73 -4.66 -1.19 15.28
C LEU A 73 -4.81 -2.08 16.51
N GLY A 74 -4.10 -1.79 17.60
CA GLY A 74 -4.19 -2.51 18.87
C GLY A 74 -3.95 -4.01 18.76
N ASN A 75 -3.21 -4.43 17.73
CA ASN A 75 -2.99 -5.84 17.41
C ASN A 75 -1.67 -6.34 18.02
N SER A 76 -1.42 -7.64 17.91
CA SER A 76 -0.23 -8.30 18.47
C SER A 76 1.12 -7.82 17.92
N TYR A 77 1.13 -6.96 16.90
CA TYR A 77 2.34 -6.45 16.24
C TYR A 77 2.50 -4.93 16.39
N ASP A 78 1.77 -4.30 17.32
CA ASP A 78 1.73 -2.84 17.48
C ASP A 78 1.48 -2.12 16.15
N GLY A 79 0.55 -2.67 15.37
CA GLY A 79 0.22 -2.15 14.05
C GLY A 79 -0.35 -0.75 14.11
N GLU A 80 0.08 0.12 13.20
CA GLU A 80 -0.50 1.45 13.01
C GLU A 80 -0.94 1.63 11.55
N PHE A 81 -1.94 2.46 11.34
CA PHE A 81 -2.40 2.86 10.02
C PHE A 81 -2.30 4.38 9.89
N LYS A 82 -1.70 4.86 8.79
CA LYS A 82 -1.65 6.29 8.46
C LYS A 82 -1.99 6.51 6.98
N CYS A 83 -3.03 7.29 6.73
CA CYS A 83 -3.43 7.68 5.38
C CYS A 83 -2.96 9.10 5.10
N TYR A 84 -2.27 9.26 3.98
CA TYR A 84 -1.81 10.52 3.46
C TYR A 84 -2.53 10.83 2.16
N THR A 85 -2.85 12.09 1.91
CA THR A 85 -3.43 12.51 0.63
C THR A 85 -2.70 13.70 0.06
N LYS A 86 -2.61 13.74 -1.26
CA LYS A 86 -2.20 14.93 -2.01
C LYS A 86 -3.47 15.57 -2.58
N LYS A 87 -3.79 16.76 -2.10
CA LYS A 87 -4.95 17.54 -2.57
C LYS A 87 -4.56 18.34 -3.82
N GLU A 88 -4.66 17.69 -4.98
CA GLU A 88 -4.61 18.33 -6.30
C GLU A 88 -5.95 18.10 -7.02
N ASN A 89 -6.04 18.41 -8.32
CA ASN A 89 -7.26 18.24 -9.13
C ASN A 89 -7.88 16.82 -9.02
N LEU A 90 -7.05 15.82 -8.71
CA LEU A 90 -7.47 14.45 -8.40
C LEU A 90 -6.81 14.02 -7.09
N SER A 91 -7.61 13.63 -6.11
CA SER A 91 -7.08 13.09 -4.86
C SER A 91 -6.42 11.73 -5.10
N VAL A 92 -5.17 11.61 -4.65
CA VAL A 92 -4.42 10.37 -4.50
C VAL A 92 -4.17 10.14 -3.02
N THR A 93 -4.33 8.91 -2.58
CA THR A 93 -4.03 8.49 -1.20
C THR A 93 -2.87 7.51 -1.17
N VAL A 94 -2.06 7.63 -0.13
CA VAL A 94 -1.00 6.68 0.23
C VAL A 94 -1.30 6.18 1.64
N ASP A 95 -1.54 4.89 1.73
CA ASP A 95 -1.88 4.21 2.97
C ASP A 95 -0.65 3.48 3.49
N LEU A 96 -0.14 3.91 4.63
CA LEU A 96 0.96 3.27 5.34
C LEU A 96 0.39 2.31 6.39
N LEU A 97 0.59 1.01 6.15
CA LEU A 97 0.31 -0.07 7.10
C LEU A 97 1.60 -0.42 7.84
N ILE A 98 1.73 0.09 9.05
CA ILE A 98 2.97 0.07 9.82
C ILE A 98 2.99 -1.21 10.67
N ASN A 99 4.11 -1.93 10.63
CA ASN A 99 4.42 -3.20 11.29
C ASN A 99 3.55 -4.39 10.89
N SER A 100 2.30 -4.20 10.50
CA SER A 100 1.40 -5.29 10.14
C SER A 100 0.26 -4.84 9.24
N VAL A 101 -0.33 -5.82 8.54
CA VAL A 101 -1.62 -5.68 7.87
C VAL A 101 -2.65 -6.43 8.69
N ALA A 102 -3.65 -5.72 9.20
CA ALA A 102 -4.68 -6.30 10.07
C ALA A 102 -6.07 -6.16 9.46
N SER A 103 -6.89 -7.17 9.69
CA SER A 103 -8.33 -7.08 9.47
C SER A 103 -9.02 -6.78 10.79
N ARG A 104 -9.68 -5.62 10.84
CA ARG A 104 -10.48 -5.23 12.01
C ARG A 104 -11.64 -6.18 12.27
N GLN A 105 -12.13 -6.85 11.23
CA GLN A 105 -13.29 -7.74 11.31
C GLN A 105 -12.96 -9.07 11.96
N THR A 106 -11.76 -9.59 11.74
CA THR A 106 -11.36 -10.92 12.22
C THR A 106 -10.41 -10.87 13.40
N GLY A 107 -9.88 -9.69 13.74
CA GLY A 107 -8.80 -9.53 14.72
C GLY A 107 -7.45 -10.09 14.26
N GLY A 108 -7.41 -10.77 13.11
CA GLY A 108 -6.18 -11.36 12.58
C GLY A 108 -5.28 -10.32 11.94
N SER A 109 -3.98 -10.51 12.12
CA SER A 109 -2.93 -9.64 11.60
C SER A 109 -1.77 -10.43 11.05
N ILE A 110 -1.09 -9.88 10.05
CA ILE A 110 0.10 -10.45 9.43
C ILE A 110 1.22 -9.42 9.57
N SER A 111 2.34 -9.82 10.15
CA SER A 111 3.50 -8.93 10.35
C SER A 111 4.14 -8.52 9.04
N PHE A 112 4.79 -7.35 9.03
CA PHE A 112 5.60 -6.87 7.93
C PHE A 112 6.68 -7.89 7.54
N SER A 113 7.40 -8.45 8.52
CA SER A 113 8.46 -9.43 8.28
C SER A 113 7.96 -10.62 7.47
N ARG A 114 6.80 -11.18 7.85
CA ARG A 114 6.22 -12.33 7.17
C ARG A 114 5.79 -11.99 5.74
N ILE A 115 5.22 -10.81 5.53
CA ILE A 115 4.85 -10.33 4.20
C ILE A 115 6.11 -10.10 3.35
N PHE A 116 7.14 -9.51 3.94
CA PHE A 116 8.39 -9.18 3.27
C PHE A 116 9.16 -10.44 2.83
N GLU A 117 9.26 -11.45 3.69
CA GLU A 117 9.85 -12.77 3.37
C GLU A 117 9.14 -13.45 2.19
N ASN A 118 7.82 -13.29 2.10
CA ASN A 118 6.99 -13.89 1.05
C ASN A 118 6.74 -12.91 -0.12
N SER A 119 7.69 -12.02 -0.39
CA SER A 119 7.58 -11.01 -1.43
C SER A 119 8.83 -10.95 -2.32
N LYS A 120 8.65 -10.46 -3.54
CA LYS A 120 9.74 -10.26 -4.51
C LYS A 120 9.59 -8.94 -5.25
N VAL A 121 10.70 -8.40 -5.74
CA VAL A 121 10.69 -7.18 -6.55
C VAL A 121 10.17 -7.52 -7.94
N MET A 122 9.15 -6.78 -8.39
CA MET A 122 8.52 -6.95 -9.70
C MET A 122 8.26 -5.57 -10.34
N GLY A 123 8.19 -5.55 -11.67
CA GLY A 123 7.76 -4.37 -12.43
C GLY A 123 6.24 -4.33 -12.57
N ILE A 124 5.67 -3.14 -12.42
CA ILE A 124 4.26 -2.83 -12.64
C ILE A 124 4.19 -1.91 -13.84
N LYS A 125 3.52 -2.35 -14.91
CA LYS A 125 3.34 -1.57 -16.14
C LYS A 125 2.00 -0.83 -16.08
N GLY A 126 2.08 0.49 -16.02
CA GLY A 126 0.95 1.41 -16.17
C GLY A 126 0.64 1.67 -17.65
N ILE A 127 -0.18 2.68 -17.94
CA ILE A 127 -0.45 3.13 -19.31
C ILE A 127 0.79 3.83 -19.87
N GLU A 128 1.34 4.79 -19.13
CA GLU A 128 2.45 5.63 -19.61
C GLU A 128 3.76 5.36 -18.89
N LYS A 129 3.71 4.86 -17.65
CA LYS A 129 4.88 4.67 -16.79
C LYS A 129 4.98 3.23 -16.33
N GLU A 130 6.17 2.87 -15.88
CA GLU A 130 6.40 1.66 -15.10
C GLU A 130 7.09 1.97 -13.79
N VAL A 131 6.87 1.13 -12.79
CA VAL A 131 7.55 1.23 -11.50
C VAL A 131 7.90 -0.16 -10.99
N LYS A 132 9.04 -0.30 -10.33
CA LYS A 132 9.39 -1.51 -9.60
C LYS A 132 8.91 -1.38 -8.16
N ALA A 133 8.37 -2.44 -7.60
CA ALA A 133 8.02 -2.50 -6.18
C ALA A 133 8.23 -3.92 -5.67
N ARG A 134 8.42 -4.05 -4.37
CA ARG A 134 8.36 -5.36 -3.69
C ARG A 134 6.90 -5.74 -3.48
N ILE A 135 6.52 -6.92 -3.96
CA ILE A 135 5.13 -7.38 -4.06
C ILE A 135 5.02 -8.78 -3.47
N PRO A 136 4.01 -9.07 -2.63
CA PRO A 136 3.81 -10.41 -2.10
C PRO A 136 3.58 -11.44 -3.21
N ALA A 137 3.86 -12.70 -2.92
CA ALA A 137 3.44 -13.82 -3.75
C ALA A 137 1.92 -13.79 -3.98
N LYS A 138 1.46 -14.40 -5.09
CA LYS A 138 0.03 -14.38 -5.46
C LYS A 138 -0.84 -14.95 -4.35
N GLU A 139 -0.39 -16.04 -3.75
CA GLU A 139 -1.04 -16.78 -2.67
C GLU A 139 -1.18 -15.90 -1.41
N ALA A 140 -0.15 -15.13 -1.08
CA ALA A 140 -0.19 -14.17 0.02
C ALA A 140 -1.19 -13.04 -0.24
N LEU A 141 -1.24 -12.49 -1.47
CA LEU A 141 -2.25 -11.48 -1.84
C LEU A 141 -3.68 -12.04 -1.75
N ILE A 142 -3.90 -13.26 -2.22
CA ILE A 142 -5.19 -13.95 -2.12
C ILE A 142 -5.60 -14.12 -0.65
N ALA A 143 -4.69 -14.64 0.19
CA ALA A 143 -4.94 -14.81 1.62
C ALA A 143 -5.32 -13.48 2.30
N MET A 144 -4.59 -12.39 2.01
CA MET A 144 -4.89 -11.05 2.55
C MET A 144 -6.26 -10.52 2.09
N LYS A 145 -6.65 -10.78 0.84
CA LYS A 145 -7.96 -10.38 0.32
C LYS A 145 -9.09 -11.19 0.95
N ILE A 146 -8.94 -12.52 1.05
CA ILE A 146 -9.92 -13.40 1.72
C ILE A 146 -10.09 -12.99 3.18
N HIS A 147 -8.98 -12.69 3.87
CA HIS A 147 -8.98 -12.24 5.26
C HIS A 147 -9.79 -10.96 5.50
N SER A 148 -9.93 -10.12 4.46
CA SER A 148 -10.72 -8.89 4.48
C SER A 148 -12.14 -9.07 3.93
N ALA A 149 -12.44 -10.15 3.20
CA ALA A 149 -13.69 -10.34 2.46
C ALA A 149 -14.80 -11.09 3.22
N ARG A 150 -14.57 -11.54 4.46
CA ARG A 150 -15.51 -12.40 5.20
C ARG A 150 -16.90 -11.80 5.41
N MET A 151 -17.10 -10.49 5.23
CA MET A 151 -18.43 -9.87 5.31
C MET A 151 -19.44 -10.35 4.26
N LEU A 152 -19.03 -10.95 3.14
CA LEU A 152 -20.01 -11.41 2.13
C LEU A 152 -20.69 -12.74 2.48
N MET A 153 -20.22 -13.48 3.50
CA MET A 153 -20.82 -14.76 3.91
C MET A 153 -21.55 -14.71 5.26
N GLN A 154 -21.59 -13.55 5.92
CA GLN A 154 -22.51 -13.33 7.03
C GLN A 154 -23.70 -12.57 6.47
N GLY A 155 -24.63 -13.33 5.87
CA GLY A 155 -25.96 -12.83 5.57
C GLY A 155 -26.71 -12.46 6.85
N THR A 156 -27.67 -11.56 6.68
CA THR A 156 -28.64 -10.99 7.66
C THR A 156 -28.09 -10.05 8.71
#